data_AF-A0A8S4AUE3-F1
#
_entry.id   AF-A0A8S4AUE3-F1
#
_cell.length_a   1.000
_cell.length_b   1.000
_cell.length_c   1.000
_cell.angle_alpha   90.00
_cell.angle_beta   90.00
_cell.angle_gamma   90.00
#
_symmetry.space_group_name_H-M   'P 1'
#
loop_
_entity.id
_entity.type
_entity.pdbx_description
1 polymer ?
#
loop_
_entity_poly.entity_id
_entity_poly.type
_entity_poly.pdbx_seq_one_letter_code
_entity_poly.pdbx_strand_id
1 'polypeptide(L)'
;MLVHLNRIHCGEPFFAKMAAAGAASWCRLGAVIRPYHELTECLEQVAEVVGCFFPNPDVQDFFLEVHSTFFSNCSRGEENPFEDAPLGLVVWLTAVPVGLIPALVYLVVWRS
;
A
#
# COMPACT_ATOMS: atom_id res chain seq x y z
N MET A 1 -16.84 25.46 2.56
CA MET A 1 -15.57 26.18 2.72
C MET A 1 -14.39 25.21 2.65
N LEU A 2 -14.38 24.17 3.49
CA LEU A 2 -13.34 23.13 3.52
C LEU A 2 -13.04 22.51 2.14
N VAL A 3 -14.07 22.03 1.43
CA VAL A 3 -13.94 21.41 0.09
C VAL A 3 -13.19 22.30 -0.92
N HIS A 4 -13.54 23.59 -1.00
CA HIS A 4 -12.89 24.52 -1.91
C HIS A 4 -11.43 24.77 -1.53
N LEU A 5 -11.14 24.87 -0.22
CA LEU A 5 -9.80 25.10 0.29
C LEU A 5 -8.90 23.88 0.04
N ASN A 6 -9.42 22.67 0.30
CA ASN A 6 -8.77 21.40 -0.01
C ASN A 6 -8.37 21.31 -1.48
N ARG A 7 -9.30 21.64 -2.39
CA ARG A 7 -9.08 21.52 -3.84
C ARG A 7 -7.97 22.46 -4.34
N ILE A 8 -7.97 23.71 -3.88
CA ILE A 8 -6.99 24.73 -4.31
C ILE A 8 -5.63 24.49 -3.66
N HIS A 9 -5.57 24.35 -2.33
CA HIS A 9 -4.29 24.33 -1.62
C HIS A 9 -3.59 22.96 -1.62
N CYS A 10 -4.36 21.87 -1.59
CA CYS A 10 -3.80 20.52 -1.49
C CYS A 10 -3.97 19.75 -2.80
N GLY A 11 -5.12 19.91 -3.44
CA GLY A 11 -5.45 19.24 -4.70
C GLY A 11 -4.55 19.68 -5.85
N GLU A 12 -4.59 20.95 -6.26
CA GLU A 12 -3.81 21.44 -7.42
C GLU A 12 -2.32 21.03 -7.41
N PRO A 13 -1.55 21.19 -6.32
CA PRO A 13 -0.16 20.76 -6.30
C PRO A 13 -0.02 19.23 -6.40
N PHE A 14 -0.96 18.46 -5.84
CA PHE A 14 -1.00 17.01 -6.01
C PHE A 14 -1.28 16.62 -7.47
N PHE A 15 -2.30 17.21 -8.12
CA PHE A 15 -2.61 16.94 -9.53
C PHE A 15 -1.42 17.27 -10.44
N ALA A 16 -0.70 18.37 -10.16
CA ALA A 16 0.50 18.75 -10.90
C ALA A 16 1.62 17.70 -10.76
N LYS A 17 1.88 17.21 -9.53
CA LYS A 17 2.88 16.16 -9.28
C LYS A 17 2.50 14.84 -9.94
N MET A 18 1.23 14.45 -9.87
CA MET A 18 0.73 13.24 -10.50
C MET A 18 0.78 13.32 -12.04
N ALA A 19 0.46 14.47 -12.61
CA ALA A 19 0.60 14.71 -14.04
C ALA A 19 2.07 14.64 -14.49
N ALA A 20 3.00 15.22 -13.71
CA ALA A 20 4.42 15.17 -13.99
C ALA A 20 5.02 13.75 -13.87
N ALA A 21 4.53 12.95 -12.92
CA ALA A 21 4.94 11.54 -12.78
C ALA A 21 4.49 10.68 -13.99
N GLY A 22 3.36 11.03 -14.59
CA GLY A 22 2.82 10.40 -15.80
C GLY A 22 2.12 9.06 -15.53
N ALA A 23 1.16 8.72 -16.41
CA ALA A 23 0.25 7.58 -16.22
C ALA A 23 0.94 6.23 -16.01
N ALA A 24 2.09 6.00 -16.63
CA ALA A 24 2.88 4.76 -16.48
C ALA A 24 3.46 4.57 -15.06
N SER A 25 3.40 5.58 -14.21
CA SER A 25 3.92 5.53 -12.83
C SER A 25 2.84 5.45 -11.76
N TRP A 26 1.57 5.73 -12.09
CA TRP A 26 0.51 5.87 -11.10
C TRP A 26 0.27 4.60 -10.29
N CYS A 27 0.49 3.43 -10.88
CA CYS A 27 0.31 2.15 -10.17
C CYS A 27 1.55 1.69 -9.41
N ARG A 28 2.67 2.43 -9.45
CA ARG A 28 3.87 2.10 -8.67
C ARG A 28 3.83 2.86 -7.35
N LEU A 29 3.60 2.15 -6.25
CA LEU A 29 3.51 2.75 -4.91
C LEU A 29 4.71 3.67 -4.61
N GLY A 30 5.94 3.25 -4.92
CA GLY A 30 7.14 4.05 -4.70
C GLY A 30 7.17 5.39 -5.46
N ALA A 31 6.44 5.52 -6.57
CA ALA A 31 6.33 6.77 -7.33
C ALA A 31 5.26 7.72 -6.76
N VAL A 32 4.22 7.19 -6.13
CA VAL A 32 3.04 7.96 -5.68
C VAL A 32 2.97 8.17 -4.18
N ILE A 33 3.73 7.41 -3.38
CA ILE A 33 3.68 7.46 -1.91
C ILE A 33 4.04 8.85 -1.35
N ARG A 34 5.04 9.51 -1.94
CA ARG A 34 5.45 10.86 -1.52
C ARG A 34 4.39 11.93 -1.80
N PRO A 35 3.92 12.12 -3.05
CA PRO A 35 2.88 13.12 -3.32
C PRO A 35 1.57 12.82 -2.59
N TYR A 36 1.23 11.55 -2.37
CA TYR A 36 0.04 11.15 -1.62
C TYR A 36 0.15 11.47 -0.13
N HIS A 37 1.32 11.26 0.47
CA HIS A 37 1.59 11.64 1.86
C HIS A 37 1.50 13.16 2.04
N GLU A 38 2.14 13.93 1.15
CA GLU A 38 2.09 15.40 1.16
C GLU A 38 0.65 15.93 0.98
N LEU A 39 -0.16 15.27 0.14
CA LEU A 39 -1.59 15.57 0.02
C LEU A 39 -2.32 15.34 1.33
N THR A 40 -2.09 14.19 1.98
CA THR A 40 -2.73 13.82 3.25
C THR A 40 -2.39 14.82 4.36
N GLU A 41 -1.11 15.17 4.53
CA GLU A 41 -0.68 16.16 5.53
C GLU A 41 -1.31 17.54 5.27
N CYS A 42 -1.38 17.97 4.00
CA CYS A 42 -2.02 19.23 3.65
C CYS A 42 -3.52 19.23 4.01
N LEU A 43 -4.24 18.14 3.70
CA LEU A 43 -5.67 18.02 4.02
C LEU A 43 -5.93 18.01 5.53
N GLU A 44 -5.06 17.35 6.30
CA GLU A 44 -5.11 17.35 7.77
C GLU A 44 -4.89 18.76 8.33
N GLN A 45 -3.85 19.46 7.85
CA GLN A 45 -3.57 20.83 8.26
C GLN A 45 -4.70 21.81 7.90
N VAL A 46 -5.28 21.69 6.69
CA VAL A 46 -6.42 22.51 6.29
C VAL A 46 -7.65 22.23 7.15
N ALA A 47 -7.91 20.96 7.49
CA ALA A 47 -8.99 20.61 8.40
C ALA A 47 -8.78 21.23 9.79
N GLU A 48 -7.57 21.16 10.33
CA GLU A 48 -7.19 21.79 11.61
C GLU A 48 -7.42 23.30 11.59
N VAL A 49 -6.95 24.01 10.54
CA VAL A 49 -7.09 25.47 10.40
C VAL A 49 -8.55 25.90 10.29
N VAL A 50 -9.38 25.12 9.60
CA VAL A 50 -10.81 25.40 9.44
C VAL A 50 -11.62 24.97 10.68
N GLY A 51 -11.02 24.22 11.60
CA GLY A 51 -11.68 23.70 12.80
C GLY A 51 -12.54 22.46 12.54
N CYS A 52 -12.25 21.72 11.47
CA CYS A 52 -12.87 20.44 11.14
C CYS A 52 -12.00 19.27 11.61
N PHE A 53 -12.65 18.17 12.03
CA PHE A 53 -11.91 16.96 12.39
C PHE A 53 -11.36 16.25 11.14
N PHE A 54 -10.20 15.62 11.26
CA PHE A 54 -9.63 14.75 10.23
C PHE A 54 -9.57 13.30 10.75
N PRO A 55 -10.01 12.30 9.97
CA PRO A 55 -10.67 12.40 8.67
C PRO A 55 -12.15 12.85 8.79
N ASN A 56 -12.74 13.28 7.66
CA ASN A 56 -14.15 13.66 7.55
C ASN A 56 -14.71 13.28 6.16
N PRO A 57 -16.05 13.32 5.95
CA PRO A 57 -16.66 12.94 4.67
C PRO A 57 -16.14 13.72 3.45
N ASP A 58 -15.84 15.02 3.60
CA ASP A 58 -15.31 15.83 2.49
C ASP A 58 -13.94 15.31 2.03
N VAL A 59 -13.07 14.94 2.97
CA VAL A 59 -11.76 14.34 2.69
C VAL A 59 -11.90 12.93 2.11
N GLN A 60 -12.88 12.15 2.59
CA GLN A 60 -13.18 10.83 2.04
C GLN A 60 -13.58 10.93 0.56
N ASP A 61 -14.52 11.81 0.22
CA ASP A 61 -14.96 12.03 -1.16
C ASP A 61 -13.82 12.53 -2.04
N PHE A 62 -12.96 13.40 -1.50
CA PHE A 62 -11.76 13.86 -2.19
C PHE A 62 -10.80 12.71 -2.53
N PHE A 63 -10.53 11.81 -1.58
CA PHE A 63 -9.70 10.63 -1.87
C PHE A 63 -10.37 9.71 -2.90
N LEU A 64 -11.69 9.53 -2.85
CA LEU A 64 -12.40 8.76 -3.88
C LEU A 64 -12.25 9.38 -5.28
N GLU A 65 -12.31 10.72 -5.41
CA GLU A 65 -12.04 11.43 -6.68
C GLU A 65 -10.60 11.16 -7.16
N VAL A 66 -9.62 11.26 -6.26
CA VAL A 66 -8.20 10.96 -6.55
C VAL A 66 -8.02 9.52 -7.05
N HIS A 67 -8.61 8.54 -6.36
CA HIS A 67 -8.54 7.13 -6.73
C HIS A 67 -9.20 6.84 -8.07
N SER A 68 -10.37 7.43 -8.33
CA SER A 68 -11.04 7.31 -9.62
C SER A 68 -10.24 7.92 -10.76
N THR A 69 -9.60 9.07 -10.51
CA THR A 69 -8.86 9.83 -11.53
C THR A 69 -7.53 9.18 -11.89
N PHE A 70 -6.73 8.77 -10.90
CA PHE A 70 -5.34 8.33 -11.12
C PHE A 70 -5.13 6.82 -11.00
N PHE A 71 -5.98 6.11 -10.25
CA PHE A 71 -5.74 4.73 -9.86
C PHE A 71 -6.81 3.74 -10.39
N SER A 72 -7.79 4.21 -11.18
CA SER A 72 -8.90 3.39 -11.70
C SER A 72 -8.46 2.19 -12.55
N ASN A 73 -7.33 2.29 -13.24
CA ASN A 73 -6.75 1.23 -14.08
C ASN A 73 -5.58 0.51 -13.42
N CYS A 74 -5.30 0.76 -12.13
CA CYS A 74 -4.34 -0.03 -11.40
C CYS A 74 -4.98 -1.37 -11.07
N SER A 75 -4.67 -2.38 -11.88
CA SER A 75 -5.07 -3.75 -11.58
C SER A 75 -4.48 -4.15 -10.23
N ARG A 76 -5.25 -4.88 -9.43
CA ARG A 76 -4.76 -5.63 -8.26
C ARG A 76 -3.93 -6.84 -8.74
N GLY A 77 -3.00 -6.58 -9.65
CA GLY A 77 -2.15 -7.55 -10.34
C GLY A 77 -0.72 -7.58 -9.79
N GLU A 78 -0.39 -6.71 -8.84
CA GLU A 78 0.63 -7.05 -7.85
C GLU A 78 0.00 -8.10 -6.94
N GLU A 79 0.44 -9.35 -7.15
CA GLU A 79 0.55 -10.41 -6.17
C GLU A 79 0.00 -10.01 -4.79
N ASN A 80 -1.05 -10.68 -4.31
CA ASN A 80 -1.40 -10.57 -2.90
C ASN A 80 -0.12 -10.90 -2.11
N PRO A 81 0.57 -9.93 -1.48
CA PRO A 81 1.82 -10.21 -0.78
C PRO A 81 1.57 -11.06 0.48
N PHE A 82 0.28 -11.25 0.78
CA PHE A 82 -0.29 -11.96 1.91
C PHE A 82 -1.03 -13.23 1.48
N GLU A 83 -0.94 -13.67 0.23
CA GLU A 83 -1.40 -15.01 -0.11
C GLU A 83 -0.41 -16.02 0.48
N ASP A 84 -0.90 -16.86 1.38
CA ASP A 84 -0.10 -17.95 1.92
C ASP A 84 0.41 -18.83 0.77
N ALA A 85 1.63 -19.35 0.94
CA ALA A 85 2.17 -20.33 0.02
C ALA A 85 1.19 -21.51 -0.14
N PRO A 86 1.09 -22.12 -1.34
CA PRO A 86 0.19 -23.25 -1.56
C PRO A 86 0.38 -24.33 -0.49
N LEU A 87 -0.71 -24.85 0.08
CA LEU A 87 -0.68 -25.80 1.19
C LEU A 87 0.28 -26.97 0.96
N GLY A 88 0.33 -27.50 -0.26
CA GLY A 88 1.24 -28.58 -0.62
C GLY A 88 2.71 -28.20 -0.43
N LEU A 89 3.09 -26.97 -0.81
CA LEU A 89 4.46 -26.47 -0.64
C LEU A 89 4.80 -26.35 0.85
N VAL A 90 3.89 -25.81 1.67
CA VAL A 90 4.06 -25.69 3.12
C VAL A 90 4.26 -27.07 3.76
N VAL A 91 3.46 -28.06 3.37
CA VAL A 91 3.56 -29.44 3.88
C VAL A 91 4.91 -30.06 3.52
N TRP A 92 5.36 -29.94 2.26
CA TRP A 92 6.67 -30.46 1.87
C TRP A 92 7.82 -29.79 2.61
N LEU A 93 7.81 -28.46 2.70
CA LEU A 93 8.86 -27.68 3.36
C LEU A 93 8.93 -27.93 4.87
N THR A 94 7.83 -28.35 5.50
CA THR A 94 7.79 -28.71 6.92
C THR A 94 8.17 -30.18 7.15
N ALA A 95 7.71 -31.10 6.30
CA ALA A 95 8.00 -32.53 6.43
C ALA A 95 9.49 -32.85 6.26
N VAL A 96 10.19 -32.18 5.33
CA VAL A 96 11.62 -32.41 5.07
C VAL A 96 12.50 -32.18 6.30
N PRO A 97 12.52 -30.99 6.95
CA PRO A 97 13.35 -30.76 8.13
C PRO A 97 12.92 -31.64 9.31
N VAL A 98 11.62 -31.87 9.52
CA VAL A 98 11.10 -32.74 10.58
C VAL A 98 11.55 -34.19 10.42
N GLY A 99 11.66 -34.69 9.18
CA GLY A 99 12.18 -36.04 8.91
C GLY A 99 13.71 -36.10 8.90
N LEU A 100 14.37 -35.05 8.43
CA LEU A 100 15.82 -35.01 8.25
C LEU A 100 16.57 -34.91 9.59
N ILE A 101 16.07 -34.12 10.55
CA ILE A 101 16.67 -34.01 11.89
C ILE A 101 16.80 -35.37 12.60
N PRO A 102 15.74 -36.18 12.80
CA PRO A 102 15.86 -37.48 13.46
C PRO A 102 16.70 -38.48 12.65
N ALA A 103 16.66 -38.41 11.32
CA ALA A 103 17.53 -39.24 10.48
C ALA A 103 19.01 -38.92 10.70
N LEU A 104 19.39 -37.65 10.76
CA LEU A 104 20.75 -37.23 11.07
C LEU A 104 21.16 -37.63 12.50
N VAL A 105 20.30 -37.43 13.49
CA VAL A 105 20.56 -37.84 14.88
C VAL A 105 20.81 -39.35 14.95
N TYR A 106 19.96 -40.16 14.30
CA TYR A 106 20.14 -41.60 14.24
C TYR A 106 21.47 -41.99 13.58
N LEU A 107 21.84 -41.35 12.47
CA LEU A 107 23.11 -41.61 11.79
C LEU A 107 24.32 -41.26 12.67
N VAL A 108 24.29 -40.17 13.42
CA VAL A 108 25.37 -39.79 14.35
C VAL A 108 25.51 -40.82 15.46
N VAL A 109 24.39 -41.21 16.10
CA VAL A 109 24.39 -42.21 17.19
C VAL A 109 24.91 -43.56 16.69
N TRP A 110 24.49 -44.00 15.50
CA TRP A 110 24.92 -45.29 14.95
C TRP A 110 26.40 -45.31 14.56
N ARG A 111 26.97 -44.15 14.20
CA ARG A 111 28.38 -44.01 13.82
C ARG A 111 29.30 -43.68 15.00
N SER A 112 28.74 -43.45 16.19
CA SER A 112 29.46 -43.25 17.46
C SER A 112 29.73 -44.59 18.14
#